data_AF-A0A6A6SIP8-F1
#
_entry.id   AF-A0A6A6SIP8-F1
#
_cell.length_a   1.000
_cell.length_b   1.000
_cell.length_c   1.000
_cell.angle_alpha   90.00
_cell.angle_beta   90.00
_cell.angle_gamma   90.00
#
_symmetry.space_group_name_H-M   'P 1'
#
loop_
_entity.id
_entity.type
_entity.pdbx_description
1 polymer ?
#
loop_
_entity_poly.entity_id
_entity_poly.type
_entity_poly.pdbx_seq_one_letter_code
_entity_poly.pdbx_strand_id
1 'polypeptide(L)'
;MNSSQSEYQVNCSLVVKVRWACERLLGHAASLGLPVNIFRPSMCANSERSGRGLERDDINRRVLVSSLHTGYVPDFGSDKGGGMSWMGVEWLVFSMVQLSGLSTTSAVPNAANAGPSGPVIYHMVPDTHIPYSKIAQVLGGGFSGDPLRMAAPEEWFTALTRSGDAEMAMHAEVLKSWRVGGKRDGSGLRLMVRICGHCCATGMGIGT
;
A
#
# COMPACT_ATOMS: atom_id res chain seq x y z
N MET A 1 27.37 23.62 -8.19
CA MET A 1 27.08 22.18 -8.38
C MET A 1 26.63 21.61 -7.04
N ASN A 2 25.55 20.80 -7.06
CA ASN A 2 24.95 20.01 -5.97
C ASN A 2 23.96 20.70 -5.00
N SER A 3 22.85 21.23 -5.51
CA SER A 3 21.64 21.52 -4.70
C SER A 3 20.40 20.70 -5.10
N SER A 4 20.47 19.87 -6.16
CA SER A 4 19.29 19.20 -6.74
C SER A 4 19.03 17.76 -6.26
N GLN A 5 19.86 17.21 -5.37
CA GLN A 5 19.67 15.82 -4.87
C GLN A 5 18.88 15.73 -3.55
N SER A 6 18.50 16.86 -2.95
CA SER A 6 17.78 16.90 -1.66
C SER A 6 16.25 16.81 -1.79
N GLU A 7 15.66 17.10 -2.95
CA GLU A 7 14.20 17.24 -3.08
C GLU A 7 13.46 15.92 -3.40
N TYR A 8 14.15 14.89 -3.87
CA TYR A 8 13.50 13.66 -4.34
C TYR A 8 13.27 12.59 -3.27
N GLN A 9 13.63 12.84 -2.01
CA GLN A 9 13.61 11.83 -0.95
C GLN A 9 12.28 11.75 -0.15
N VAL A 10 11.22 12.50 -0.51
CA VAL A 10 10.15 12.85 0.45
C VAL A 10 8.72 12.34 0.13
N ASN A 11 8.43 11.76 -1.04
CA ASN A 11 7.02 11.67 -1.46
C ASN A 11 6.14 10.57 -0.84
N CYS A 12 6.64 9.36 -0.53
CA CYS A 12 5.83 8.37 0.20
C CYS A 12 5.55 8.79 1.65
N SER A 13 6.41 9.63 2.23
CA SER A 13 6.20 10.16 3.57
C SER A 13 5.07 11.20 3.61
N LEU A 14 4.89 11.97 2.54
CA LEU A 14 3.94 13.10 2.55
C LEU A 14 2.49 12.63 2.57
N VAL A 15 2.12 11.64 1.75
CA VAL A 15 0.74 11.12 1.71
C VAL A 15 0.33 10.54 3.08
N VAL A 16 1.22 9.79 3.73
CA VAL A 16 0.96 9.23 5.07
C VAL A 16 0.87 10.34 6.12
N LYS A 17 1.76 11.33 6.07
CA LYS A 17 1.73 12.49 6.99
C LYS A 17 0.46 13.33 6.84
N VAL A 18 0.03 13.59 5.61
CA VAL A 18 -1.22 14.31 5.32
C VAL A 18 -2.42 13.53 5.84
N ARG A 19 -2.51 12.23 5.53
CA ARG A 19 -3.59 11.38 6.06
C ARG A 19 -3.61 11.39 7.59
N TRP A 20 -2.46 11.25 8.24
CA TRP A 20 -2.36 11.33 9.69
C TRP A 20 -2.84 12.68 10.24
N ALA A 21 -2.42 13.79 9.64
CA ALA A 21 -2.85 15.12 10.05
C ALA A 21 -4.38 15.28 9.92
N CYS A 22 -4.96 14.80 8.81
CA CYS A 22 -6.41 14.77 8.62
C CYS A 22 -7.12 13.94 9.70
N GLU A 23 -6.61 12.74 10.01
CA GLU A 23 -7.17 11.90 11.07
C GLU A 23 -7.10 12.57 12.45
N ARG A 24 -6.04 13.32 12.75
CA ARG A 24 -5.93 14.11 13.99
C ARG A 24 -6.99 15.21 14.06
N LEU A 25 -7.21 15.94 12.97
CA LEU A 25 -8.25 16.97 12.89
C LEU A 25 -9.65 16.37 13.06
N LEU A 26 -9.92 15.25 12.38
CA LEU A 26 -11.18 14.50 12.51
C LEU A 26 -11.37 13.96 13.92
N GLY A 27 -10.30 13.49 14.57
CA GLY A 27 -10.33 13.07 15.97
C GLY A 27 -10.67 14.22 16.93
N HIS A 28 -10.16 15.42 16.66
CA HIS A 28 -10.54 16.61 17.42
C HIS A 28 -12.02 16.97 17.21
N ALA A 29 -12.50 16.97 15.97
CA ALA A 29 -13.91 17.18 15.68
C ALA A 29 -14.82 16.18 16.40
N ALA A 30 -14.41 14.90 16.46
CA ALA A 30 -15.12 13.87 17.20
C ALA A 30 -15.15 14.14 18.71
N SER A 31 -14.04 14.65 19.29
CA SER A 31 -13.99 15.06 20.70
C SER A 31 -14.94 16.22 21.04
N LEU A 32 -15.35 16.99 20.04
CA LEU A 32 -16.36 18.06 20.15
C LEU A 32 -17.79 17.54 19.92
N GLY A 33 -17.98 16.22 19.81
CA GLY A 33 -19.29 15.58 19.69
C GLY A 33 -19.76 15.32 18.25
N LEU A 34 -18.92 15.55 17.23
CA LEU A 34 -19.27 15.22 15.85
C LEU A 34 -19.17 13.70 15.59
N PRO A 35 -20.13 13.08 14.89
CA PRO A 35 -20.02 11.68 14.50
C PRO A 35 -18.95 11.54 13.41
N VAL A 36 -17.87 10.81 13.72
CA VAL A 36 -16.74 10.63 12.82
C VAL A 36 -16.40 9.15 12.68
N ASN A 37 -16.42 8.67 11.43
CA ASN A 37 -15.92 7.36 11.03
C ASN A 37 -14.68 7.54 10.16
N ILE A 38 -13.58 6.88 10.53
CA ILE A 38 -12.33 6.87 9.75
C ILE A 38 -12.13 5.48 9.18
N PHE A 39 -12.15 5.36 7.86
CA PHE A 39 -11.86 4.11 7.16
C PHE A 39 -10.40 4.12 6.71
N ARG A 40 -9.62 3.14 7.17
CA ARG A 40 -8.21 2.94 6.79
C ARG A 40 -8.10 1.73 5.87
N PRO A 41 -8.31 1.90 4.55
CA PRO A 41 -8.14 0.82 3.61
C PRO A 41 -6.67 0.50 3.36
N SER A 42 -6.38 -0.80 3.27
CA SER A 42 -5.21 -1.30 2.56
C SER A 42 -5.38 -1.12 1.04
N MET A 43 -4.46 -1.68 0.27
CA MET A 43 -4.47 -1.62 -1.19
C MET A 43 -5.79 -2.16 -1.75
N CYS A 44 -6.35 -1.41 -2.70
CA CYS A 44 -7.63 -1.71 -3.32
C CYS A 44 -7.41 -1.97 -4.81
N ALA A 45 -7.91 -3.10 -5.27
CA ALA A 45 -8.01 -3.42 -6.69
C ALA A 45 -9.26 -2.77 -7.30
N ASN A 46 -9.22 -2.55 -8.60
CA ASN A 46 -10.40 -2.14 -9.36
C ASN A 46 -11.44 -3.26 -9.43
N SER A 47 -12.66 -2.89 -9.79
CA SER A 47 -13.76 -3.82 -10.03
C SER A 47 -13.42 -4.74 -11.22
N GLU A 48 -13.59 -6.04 -11.05
CA GLU A 48 -13.45 -7.01 -12.16
C GLU A 48 -14.39 -6.67 -13.32
N ARG A 49 -15.60 -6.18 -13.01
CA ARG A 49 -16.62 -5.79 -13.99
C ARG A 49 -16.22 -4.57 -14.82
N SER A 50 -15.32 -3.73 -14.31
CA SER A 50 -14.88 -2.54 -15.03
C SER A 50 -13.98 -2.87 -16.21
N GLY A 51 -13.35 -4.05 -16.22
CA GLY A 51 -12.31 -4.42 -17.18
C GLY A 51 -11.06 -3.52 -17.11
N ARG A 52 -10.96 -2.63 -16.11
CA ARG A 52 -9.83 -1.71 -15.95
C ARG A 52 -8.80 -2.32 -15.01
N GLY A 53 -7.56 -2.39 -15.48
CA GLY A 53 -6.41 -2.66 -14.61
C GLY A 53 -6.16 -1.51 -13.63
N LEU A 54 -5.27 -1.72 -12.66
CA LEU A 54 -4.79 -0.66 -11.77
C LEU A 54 -4.18 0.51 -12.55
N GLU A 55 -4.18 1.70 -11.95
CA GLU A 55 -3.56 2.90 -12.50
C GLU A 55 -2.05 2.74 -12.66
N ARG A 56 -1.46 3.41 -13.65
CA ARG A 56 -0.03 3.26 -14.00
C ARG A 56 0.92 3.61 -12.86
N ASP A 57 0.52 4.53 -11.98
CA ASP A 57 1.30 5.00 -10.84
C ASP A 57 1.14 4.14 -9.58
N ASP A 58 0.21 3.17 -9.58
CA ASP A 58 0.06 2.22 -8.47
C ASP A 58 1.34 1.39 -8.29
N ILE A 59 1.85 1.37 -7.06
CA ILE A 59 3.13 0.72 -6.76
C ILE A 59 3.09 -0.79 -6.99
N ASN A 60 1.97 -1.44 -6.67
CA ASN A 60 1.88 -2.87 -6.86
C ASN A 60 1.77 -3.22 -8.34
N ARG A 61 0.99 -2.44 -9.11
CA ARG A 61 0.98 -2.57 -10.58
C ARG A 61 2.38 -2.41 -11.15
N ARG A 62 3.14 -1.40 -10.71
CA ARG A 62 4.51 -1.17 -11.17
C ARG A 62 5.41 -2.36 -10.87
N VAL A 63 5.35 -2.92 -9.65
CA VAL A 63 6.11 -4.13 -9.30
C VAL A 63 5.73 -5.31 -10.19
N LEU A 64 4.43 -5.56 -10.40
CA LEU A 64 3.97 -6.68 -11.22
C LEU A 64 4.37 -6.52 -12.71
N VAL A 65 4.06 -5.37 -13.32
CA VAL A 65 4.38 -5.09 -14.73
C VAL A 65 5.87 -5.14 -14.98
N SER A 66 6.67 -4.58 -14.08
CA SER A 66 8.12 -4.59 -14.23
C SER A 66 8.73 -5.96 -13.96
N SER A 67 8.08 -6.80 -13.15
CA SER A 67 8.44 -8.23 -13.03
C SER A 67 8.18 -8.98 -14.33
N LEU A 68 7.01 -8.77 -14.94
CA LEU A 68 6.65 -9.35 -16.24
C LEU A 68 7.62 -8.91 -17.35
N HIS A 69 8.07 -7.66 -17.31
CA HIS A 69 8.97 -7.10 -18.32
C HIS A 69 10.42 -7.59 -18.17
N THR A 70 10.91 -7.72 -16.94
CA THR A 70 12.31 -8.11 -16.69
C THR A 70 12.52 -9.62 -16.58
N GLY A 71 11.45 -10.40 -16.42
CA GLY A 71 11.53 -11.83 -16.15
C GLY A 71 11.87 -12.17 -14.69
N TYR A 72 11.93 -11.16 -13.81
CA TYR A 72 12.38 -11.30 -12.43
C TYR A 72 11.31 -10.83 -11.45
N VAL A 73 11.11 -11.58 -10.37
CA VAL A 73 10.23 -11.21 -9.25
C VAL A 73 11.09 -10.92 -8.02
N PRO A 74 11.06 -9.70 -7.46
CA PRO A 74 11.85 -9.36 -6.29
C PRO A 74 11.29 -10.01 -5.01
N ASP A 75 12.16 -10.57 -4.16
CA ASP A 75 11.77 -10.96 -2.81
C ASP A 75 12.10 -9.86 -1.79
N PHE A 76 11.06 -9.20 -1.29
CA PHE A 76 11.17 -8.17 -0.24
C PHE A 76 11.03 -8.73 1.18
N GLY A 77 11.46 -9.98 1.41
CA GLY A 77 11.44 -10.63 2.71
C GLY A 77 10.14 -11.41 2.95
N SER A 78 9.80 -12.30 2.03
CA SER A 78 8.64 -13.19 2.13
C SER A 78 8.63 -14.00 3.43
N ASP A 79 9.81 -14.41 3.90
CA ASP A 79 10.03 -15.08 5.19
C ASP A 79 9.61 -14.24 6.40
N LYS A 80 9.56 -12.92 6.24
CA LYS A 80 9.20 -11.93 7.27
C LYS A 80 7.81 -11.34 7.03
N GLY A 81 6.99 -11.98 6.20
CA GLY A 81 5.63 -11.52 5.86
C GLY A 81 5.60 -10.47 4.75
N GLY A 82 6.65 -10.37 3.93
CA GLY A 82 6.66 -9.54 2.73
C GLY A 82 5.78 -10.15 1.63
N GLY A 83 4.87 -9.35 1.08
CA GLY A 83 3.99 -9.78 0.01
C GLY A 83 3.00 -8.71 -0.39
N MET A 84 1.99 -9.10 -1.16
CA MET A 84 0.94 -8.24 -1.65
C MET A 84 -0.43 -8.70 -1.13
N SER A 85 -1.25 -7.73 -0.73
CA SER A 85 -2.61 -7.92 -0.23
C SER A 85 -3.52 -6.94 -0.94
N TRP A 86 -4.72 -7.39 -1.31
CA TRP A 86 -5.66 -6.60 -2.10
C TRP A 86 -7.09 -6.89 -1.65
N MET A 87 -7.92 -5.85 -1.61
CA MET A 87 -9.37 -6.01 -1.58
C MET A 87 -9.98 -5.49 -2.88
N GLY A 88 -11.11 -6.06 -3.30
CA GLY A 88 -11.90 -5.50 -4.39
C GLY A 88 -12.60 -4.21 -3.97
N VAL A 89 -12.70 -3.23 -4.87
CA VAL A 89 -13.38 -1.95 -4.62
C VAL A 89 -14.84 -2.13 -4.24
N GLU A 90 -15.53 -3.15 -4.78
CA GLU A 90 -16.92 -3.43 -4.43
C GLU A 90 -17.07 -3.82 -2.97
N TRP A 91 -16.16 -4.66 -2.46
CA TRP A 91 -16.16 -5.06 -1.05
C TRP A 91 -15.86 -3.87 -0.14
N LEU A 92 -14.90 -3.02 -0.53
CA LEU A 92 -14.55 -1.82 0.22
C LEU A 92 -15.73 -0.85 0.32
N VAL A 93 -16.35 -0.51 -0.81
CA VAL A 93 -17.50 0.41 -0.87
C VAL A 93 -18.68 -0.16 -0.10
N PHE A 94 -19.02 -1.45 -0.32
CA PHE A 94 -20.10 -2.12 0.40
C PHE A 94 -19.88 -2.04 1.92
N SER A 95 -18.67 -2.37 2.38
CA SER A 95 -18.34 -2.34 3.80
C SER A 95 -18.40 -0.92 4.39
N MET A 96 -17.93 0.10 3.66
CA MET A 96 -18.04 1.50 4.10
C MET A 96 -19.50 1.95 4.24
N VAL A 97 -20.38 1.57 3.31
CA VAL A 97 -21.82 1.89 3.38
C VAL A 97 -22.48 1.22 4.58
N GLN A 98 -22.18 -0.06 4.84
CA GLN A 98 -22.73 -0.78 5.99
C GLN A 98 -22.22 -0.21 7.32
N LEU A 99 -20.91 0.01 7.44
CA LEU A 99 -20.27 0.48 8.67
C LEU A 99 -20.55 1.95 8.98
N SER A 100 -20.81 2.78 7.97
CA SER A 100 -21.22 4.18 8.16
C SER A 100 -22.66 4.34 8.65
N GLY A 101 -23.46 3.28 8.62
CA GLY A 101 -24.89 3.34 8.96
C GLY A 101 -25.74 4.07 7.90
N LEU A 102 -25.21 4.31 6.70
CA LEU A 102 -25.95 4.92 5.58
C LEU A 102 -26.94 3.95 4.91
N SER A 103 -26.86 2.66 5.21
CA SER A 103 -27.82 1.66 4.75
C SER A 103 -29.12 1.75 5.56
N THR A 104 -30.18 2.22 4.92
CA THR A 104 -31.50 2.51 5.54
C THR A 104 -32.33 1.25 5.86
N THR A 105 -31.85 0.04 5.58
CA THR A 105 -32.65 -1.20 5.66
C THR A 105 -32.42 -2.05 6.91
N SER A 106 -31.45 -1.74 7.75
CA SER A 106 -31.35 -2.32 9.09
C SER A 106 -30.52 -1.39 9.94
N ALA A 107 -31.16 -0.77 10.92
CA ALA A 107 -30.50 -0.02 11.97
C ALA A 107 -29.58 -0.98 12.75
N VAL A 108 -28.36 -1.19 12.27
CA VAL A 108 -27.28 -1.68 13.10
C VAL A 108 -26.93 -0.50 14.01
N PRO A 109 -27.10 -0.62 15.34
CA PRO A 109 -26.94 0.49 16.25
C PRO A 109 -25.46 0.76 16.52
N ASN A 110 -24.68 1.15 15.50
CA ASN A 110 -23.30 1.59 15.71
C ASN A 110 -23.20 3.08 16.08
N ALA A 111 -24.23 3.87 15.75
CA ALA A 111 -24.32 5.25 16.22
C ALA A 111 -24.66 5.37 17.72
N ALA A 112 -25.11 4.29 18.36
CA ALA A 112 -25.54 4.29 19.76
C ALA A 112 -24.39 4.19 20.79
N ASN A 113 -23.15 3.92 20.35
CA ASN A 113 -21.97 3.89 21.22
C ASN A 113 -21.01 5.07 21.01
N ALA A 114 -21.40 6.07 20.20
CA ALA A 114 -20.73 7.37 20.18
C ALA A 114 -21.11 8.17 21.43
N GLY A 115 -20.68 7.67 22.60
CA GLY A 115 -20.42 8.55 23.73
C GLY A 115 -19.31 9.55 23.37
N PRO A 116 -18.89 10.43 24.29
CA PRO A 116 -17.85 11.44 24.06
C PRO A 116 -16.42 10.88 23.87
N SER A 117 -16.26 9.69 23.27
CA SER A 117 -15.06 8.85 23.29
C SER A 117 -14.19 8.92 22.02
N GLY A 118 -14.46 9.82 21.08
CA GLY A 118 -13.63 10.06 19.89
C GLY A 118 -14.10 9.34 18.61
N PRO A 119 -13.29 9.35 17.53
CA PRO A 119 -13.70 8.80 16.24
C PRO A 119 -13.72 7.27 16.26
N VAL A 120 -14.63 6.66 15.50
CA VAL A 120 -14.61 5.21 15.24
C VAL A 120 -13.68 4.95 14.06
N ILE A 121 -12.70 4.06 14.24
CA ILE A 121 -11.68 3.77 13.24
C ILE A 121 -11.84 2.32 12.76
N TYR A 122 -12.04 2.14 11.46
CA TYR A 122 -12.18 0.83 10.82
C TYR A 122 -10.93 0.53 9.98
N HIS A 123 -10.28 -0.59 10.28
CA HIS A 123 -9.18 -1.12 9.47
C HIS A 123 -9.72 -2.05 8.40
N MET A 124 -9.71 -1.60 7.15
CA MET A 124 -10.19 -2.40 6.03
C MET A 124 -8.98 -3.13 5.45
N VAL A 125 -8.80 -4.38 5.83
CA VAL A 125 -7.65 -5.21 5.45
C VAL A 125 -8.19 -6.51 4.85
N PRO A 126 -7.64 -7.00 3.73
CA PRO A 126 -8.10 -8.27 3.16
C PRO A 126 -7.56 -9.44 3.99
N ASP A 127 -8.32 -10.53 4.04
CA ASP A 127 -7.88 -11.78 4.69
C ASP A 127 -6.79 -12.50 3.90
N THR A 128 -6.62 -12.14 2.62
CA THR A 128 -5.65 -12.78 1.72
C THR A 128 -4.36 -11.99 1.62
N HIS A 129 -3.25 -12.72 1.72
CA HIS A 129 -1.91 -12.21 1.56
C HIS A 129 -1.10 -13.16 0.67
N ILE A 130 -0.51 -12.63 -0.39
CA ILE A 130 0.31 -13.40 -1.34
C ILE A 130 1.77 -13.03 -1.10
N PRO A 131 2.59 -13.93 -0.51
CA PRO A 131 4.02 -13.69 -0.34
C PRO A 131 4.71 -13.49 -1.69
N TYR A 132 5.78 -12.67 -1.74
CA TYR A 132 6.52 -12.44 -2.99
C TYR A 132 7.05 -13.73 -3.61
N SER A 133 7.44 -14.70 -2.78
CA SER A 133 7.87 -16.04 -3.20
C SER A 133 6.82 -16.84 -3.98
N LYS A 134 5.55 -16.44 -3.94
CA LYS A 134 4.44 -17.04 -4.69
C LYS A 134 4.04 -16.25 -5.94
N ILE A 135 4.52 -15.01 -6.09
CA ILE A 135 4.10 -14.13 -7.19
C ILE A 135 4.51 -14.68 -8.55
N ALA A 136 5.70 -15.27 -8.68
CA ALA A 136 6.14 -15.89 -9.93
C ALA A 136 5.17 -16.99 -10.41
N GLN A 137 4.66 -17.81 -9.49
CA GLN A 137 3.68 -18.85 -9.78
C GLN A 137 2.32 -18.27 -10.19
N VAL A 138 1.87 -17.21 -9.50
CA VAL A 138 0.59 -16.54 -9.78
C VAL A 138 0.59 -15.88 -11.16
N LEU A 139 1.71 -15.27 -11.55
CA LEU A 139 1.85 -14.60 -12.84
C LEU A 139 2.10 -15.57 -14.01
N GLY A 140 2.62 -16.77 -13.74
CA GLY A 140 2.87 -17.82 -14.72
C GLY A 140 4.13 -17.61 -15.57
N GLY A 141 4.26 -16.46 -16.23
CA GLY A 141 5.38 -16.17 -17.13
C GLY A 141 5.55 -14.67 -17.42
N GLY A 142 6.72 -14.30 -17.94
CA GLY A 142 7.00 -12.93 -18.37
C GLY A 142 6.40 -12.60 -19.74
N PHE A 143 6.51 -11.34 -20.17
CA PHE A 143 6.06 -10.92 -21.50
C PHE A 143 6.86 -11.55 -22.65
N SER A 144 8.09 -12.02 -22.38
CA SER A 144 8.85 -12.82 -23.35
C SER A 144 8.32 -14.25 -23.52
N GLY A 145 7.41 -14.69 -22.66
CA GLY A 145 6.95 -16.09 -22.58
C GLY A 145 7.83 -16.97 -21.68
N ASP A 146 8.97 -16.47 -21.20
CA ASP A 146 9.85 -17.22 -20.32
C ASP A 146 9.31 -17.31 -18.87
N PRO A 147 9.62 -18.39 -18.12
CA PRO A 147 9.28 -18.48 -16.71
C PRO A 147 9.92 -17.36 -15.89
N LEU A 148 9.13 -16.76 -15.00
CA LEU A 148 9.61 -15.75 -14.05
C LEU A 148 10.54 -16.37 -13.01
N ARG A 149 11.60 -15.65 -12.64
CA ARG A 149 12.58 -16.10 -11.65
C ARG A 149 12.57 -15.20 -10.42
N MET A 150 12.63 -15.79 -9.24
CA MET A 150 12.86 -15.01 -8.03
C MET A 150 14.26 -14.39 -8.06
N ALA A 151 14.37 -13.14 -7.63
CA ALA A 151 15.62 -12.42 -7.56
C ALA A 151 15.74 -11.62 -6.25
N ALA A 152 16.96 -11.38 -5.82
CA ALA A 152 17.22 -10.37 -4.79
C ALA A 152 16.81 -8.99 -5.34
N PRO A 153 16.27 -8.07 -4.52
CA PRO A 153 15.78 -6.82 -5.12
C PRO A 153 16.90 -5.97 -5.73
N GLU A 154 18.17 -6.10 -5.32
CA GLU A 154 19.30 -5.44 -5.99
C GLU A 154 19.51 -5.93 -7.43
N GLU A 155 19.38 -7.24 -7.65
CA GLU A 155 19.47 -7.85 -8.98
C GLU A 155 18.32 -7.38 -9.85
N TRP A 156 17.11 -7.36 -9.29
CA TRP A 156 15.93 -6.85 -9.99
C TRP A 156 16.08 -5.37 -10.36
N PHE A 157 16.54 -4.50 -9.44
CA PHE A 157 16.78 -3.09 -9.75
C PHE A 157 17.79 -2.91 -10.89
N THR A 158 18.80 -3.78 -10.94
CA THR A 158 19.80 -3.78 -12.02
C THR A 158 19.16 -4.19 -13.36
N ALA A 159 18.28 -5.20 -13.35
CA ALA A 159 17.52 -5.61 -14.53
C ALA A 159 16.61 -4.49 -15.04
N LEU A 160 15.93 -3.78 -14.14
CA LEU A 160 15.10 -2.61 -14.47
C LEU A 160 15.91 -1.49 -15.14
N THR A 161 17.09 -1.16 -14.63
CA THR A 161 17.96 -0.15 -15.26
C THR A 161 18.45 -0.60 -16.64
N ARG A 162 18.62 -1.91 -16.86
CA ARG A 162 19.14 -2.48 -18.12
C ARG A 162 18.06 -2.71 -19.19
N SER A 163 16.78 -2.55 -18.87
CA SER A 163 15.69 -2.80 -19.85
C SER A 163 15.63 -1.77 -20.99
N GLY A 164 16.32 -0.63 -20.85
CA GLY A 164 16.27 0.47 -21.81
C GLY A 164 15.00 1.31 -21.73
N ASP A 165 14.08 0.99 -20.82
CA ASP A 165 12.85 1.75 -20.57
C ASP A 165 13.08 2.82 -19.49
N ALA A 166 12.77 4.08 -19.83
CA ALA A 166 12.99 5.22 -18.93
C ALA A 166 12.11 5.18 -17.67
N GLU A 167 10.89 4.65 -17.76
CA GLU A 167 10.02 4.46 -16.59
C GLU A 167 10.57 3.37 -15.67
N MET A 168 11.08 2.27 -16.23
CA MET A 168 11.70 1.19 -15.45
C MET A 168 12.99 1.67 -14.76
N ALA A 169 13.82 2.45 -15.46
CA ALA A 169 15.01 3.06 -14.87
C ALA A 169 14.64 4.01 -13.71
N MET A 170 13.62 4.86 -13.89
CA MET A 170 13.12 5.73 -12.83
C MET A 170 12.56 4.93 -11.65
N HIS A 171 11.80 3.87 -11.93
CA HIS A 171 11.27 2.98 -10.90
C HIS A 171 12.39 2.34 -10.07
N ALA A 172 13.46 1.87 -10.72
CA ALA A 172 14.63 1.31 -10.05
C ALA A 172 15.29 2.32 -9.09
N GLU A 173 15.48 3.57 -9.52
CA GLU A 173 16.09 4.61 -8.67
C GLU A 173 15.22 4.95 -7.46
N VAL A 174 13.90 5.05 -7.65
CA VAL A 174 12.96 5.26 -6.54
C VAL A 174 13.05 4.11 -5.53
N LEU A 175 13.00 2.86 -5.99
CA LEU A 175 13.06 1.69 -5.12
C LEU A 175 14.41 1.55 -4.39
N LYS A 176 15.53 1.84 -5.07
CA LYS A 176 16.86 1.92 -4.44
C LYS A 176 16.87 2.94 -3.31
N SER A 177 16.34 4.14 -3.56
CA SER A 177 16.29 5.21 -2.55
C SER A 177 15.50 4.79 -1.31
N TRP A 178 14.36 4.11 -1.49
CA TRP A 178 13.51 3.63 -0.39
C TRP A 178 14.19 2.53 0.41
N ARG A 179 14.89 1.62 -0.27
CA ARG A 179 15.60 0.52 0.40
C ARG A 179 16.75 1.03 1.27
N VAL A 180 17.49 2.03 0.78
CA VAL A 180 18.55 2.69 1.56
C VAL A 180 17.95 3.51 2.71
N GLY A 181 16.87 4.24 2.46
CA GLY A 181 16.15 5.02 3.47
C GLY A 181 15.68 4.18 4.65
N GLY A 182 15.02 3.04 4.38
CA GLY A 182 14.58 2.12 5.43
C GLY A 182 15.73 1.48 6.22
N LYS A 183 16.94 1.34 5.64
CA LYS A 183 18.10 0.83 6.42
C LYS A 183 18.57 1.83 7.49
N ARG A 184 18.32 3.13 7.34
CA ARG A 184 18.84 4.19 8.23
C ARG A 184 17.96 4.45 9.45
N ASP A 185 16.67 4.25 9.35
CA ASP A 185 15.70 4.50 10.44
C ASP A 185 15.39 3.22 11.27
N GLY A 186 16.18 2.15 11.09
CA GLY A 186 15.92 0.85 11.72
C GLY A 186 14.65 0.16 11.22
N SER A 187 13.99 0.71 10.20
CA SER A 187 12.75 0.21 9.62
C SER A 187 12.96 -0.48 8.28
N GLY A 188 14.12 -1.14 8.10
CA GLY A 188 14.57 -1.75 6.84
C GLY A 188 13.43 -2.45 6.09
N LEU A 189 13.07 -1.95 4.90
CA LEU A 189 11.98 -2.46 4.06
C LEU A 189 10.59 -2.61 4.75
N ARG A 190 10.45 -2.19 6.02
CA ARG A 190 9.18 -2.15 6.76
C ARG A 190 8.24 -1.13 6.16
N LEU A 191 8.72 -0.09 5.48
CA LEU A 191 7.84 0.88 4.84
C LEU A 191 7.07 0.28 3.66
N MET A 192 7.70 -0.58 2.82
CA MET A 192 7.00 -1.26 1.72
C MET A 192 6.01 -2.31 2.23
N VAL A 193 6.40 -3.10 3.23
CA VAL A 193 5.56 -4.18 3.79
C VAL A 193 4.46 -3.63 4.71
N ARG A 194 4.66 -2.49 5.38
CA ARG A 194 3.64 -1.91 6.29
C ARG A 194 2.69 -0.92 5.62
N ILE A 195 3.05 -0.28 4.51
CA ILE A 195 2.09 0.52 3.72
C ILE A 195 0.93 -0.37 3.22
N CYS A 196 1.18 -1.67 3.00
CA CYS A 196 0.18 -2.64 2.53
C CYS A 196 -0.59 -3.41 3.61
N GLY A 197 -0.47 -3.09 4.91
CA GLY A 197 -1.37 -3.74 5.90
C GLY A 197 -1.14 -3.41 7.37
N HIS A 198 0.11 -3.21 7.81
CA HIS A 198 0.41 -3.11 9.24
C HIS A 198 0.47 -1.68 9.80
N CYS A 199 0.72 -0.65 8.98
CA CYS A 199 0.59 0.75 9.41
C CYS A 199 -0.87 1.16 9.62
N CYS A 200 -1.81 0.45 9.01
CA CYS A 200 -3.22 0.62 9.33
C CYS A 200 -3.49 0.09 10.75
N ALA A 201 -3.10 -1.15 11.07
CA ALA A 201 -3.46 -1.84 12.32
C ALA A 201 -2.70 -1.39 13.58
N THR A 202 -1.46 -0.90 13.45
CA THR A 202 -0.71 -0.34 14.58
C THR A 202 -0.62 1.16 14.42
N GLY A 203 -1.36 1.89 15.27
CA GLY A 203 -1.28 3.34 15.34
C GLY A 203 0.18 3.78 15.36
N MET A 204 0.53 4.77 14.54
CA MET A 204 1.88 5.33 14.50
C MET A 204 2.24 5.83 15.91
N GLY A 205 2.93 4.99 16.67
CA GLY A 205 3.56 5.34 17.93
C GLY A 205 4.75 6.21 17.64
N ILE A 206 4.50 7.47 17.27
CA ILE A 206 5.44 8.56 17.44
C ILE A 206 5.16 9.04 18.85
N GLY A 207 6.12 8.83 19.77
CA GLY A 207 5.96 9.06 21.20
C GLY A 207 5.31 10.41 21.51
N THR A 208 4.39 10.38 22.48
CA THR A 208 4.00 11.56 23.25
C THR A 208 5.21 12.18 23.93
#